data_AF-A0A817BVI3-F1
#
_entry.id   AF-A0A817BVI3-F1
#
_cell.length_a   1.000
_cell.length_b   1.000
_cell.length_c   1.000
_cell.angle_alpha   90.00
_cell.angle_beta   90.00
_cell.angle_gamma   90.00
#
_symmetry.space_group_name_H-M   'P 1'
#
loop_
_entity.id
_entity.type
_entity.pdbx_description
1 polymer ?
#
loop_
_entity_poly.entity_id
_entity_poly.type
_entity_poly.pdbx_seq_one_letter_code
_entity_poly.pdbx_strand_id
1 'polypeptide(L)'
;MLELTSAAHTSLVGNVALVAFTIGEAIITLFAYLTVDWQMLKWAKAIFIGLILPYLYFMPETPLYLYAKRQYAELEVLLRRIANQNRRTEVELYPSYQEFLGNQSIAQVHNERKISFLKQLRQLLSQRTSIIKLLIINLLGFTTYLLYYEISYGLEVINISPYLGILIGAVVEAVGYISSSLLMVTKLGRKGTFVIMLGLTAACVFIIPFISKHNALGAVLIDQFGKYAISGTISISWIFVPELFQTSIRSSANGLFITFSHLGAIIVPVINTSVSDEYLSITYYMSSVLAVIVLVLTMLLPETRNKTMDD
;
A
#
# COMPACT_ATOMS: atom_id res chain seq x y z
N MET A 1 -11.60 -5.19 -2.38
CA MET A 1 -12.28 -3.88 -2.33
C MET A 1 -12.12 -3.07 -3.61
N LEU A 2 -10.91 -2.91 -4.18
CA LEU A 2 -10.68 -2.11 -5.40
C LEU A 2 -11.60 -2.51 -6.58
N GLU A 3 -11.92 -3.80 -6.70
CA GLU A 3 -12.81 -4.35 -7.74
C GLU A 3 -14.32 -4.12 -7.49
N LEU A 4 -14.70 -3.71 -6.28
CA LEU A 4 -16.09 -3.46 -5.88
C LEU A 4 -16.48 -1.99 -6.03
N THR A 5 -15.53 -1.12 -6.37
CA THR A 5 -15.69 0.33 -6.36
C THR A 5 -15.48 0.93 -7.74
N SER A 6 -16.28 1.95 -8.08
CA SER A 6 -16.09 2.74 -9.30
C SER A 6 -14.71 3.39 -9.32
N ALA A 7 -14.07 3.47 -10.50
CA ALA A 7 -12.75 4.06 -10.73
C ALA A 7 -12.55 5.45 -10.11
N ALA A 8 -13.62 6.24 -9.98
CA ALA A 8 -13.59 7.57 -9.37
C ALA A 8 -13.41 7.55 -7.84
N HIS A 9 -13.85 6.49 -7.16
CA HIS A 9 -13.83 6.36 -5.70
C HIS A 9 -12.81 5.34 -5.20
N THR A 10 -12.15 4.63 -6.12
CA THR A 10 -11.17 3.57 -5.84
C THR A 10 -10.02 4.05 -4.95
N SER A 11 -9.53 5.29 -5.16
CA SER A 11 -8.47 5.87 -4.34
C SER A 11 -8.91 6.13 -2.90
N LEU A 12 -10.10 6.70 -2.73
CA LEU A 12 -10.65 7.00 -1.40
C LEU A 12 -10.90 5.72 -0.61
N VAL A 13 -11.53 4.70 -1.23
CA VAL A 13 -11.82 3.43 -0.54
C VAL A 13 -10.54 2.64 -0.24
N GLY A 14 -9.55 2.66 -1.16
CA GLY A 14 -8.24 2.07 -0.91
C GLY A 14 -7.53 2.69 0.30
N ASN A 15 -7.60 4.02 0.44
CA ASN A 15 -6.98 4.73 1.55
C ASN A 15 -7.75 4.57 2.87
N VAL A 16 -9.07 4.41 2.85
CA VAL A 16 -9.85 4.05 4.05
C VAL A 16 -9.37 2.72 4.64
N ALA A 17 -9.02 1.74 3.80
CA ALA A 17 -8.45 0.47 4.27
C ALA A 17 -7.08 0.66 4.95
N LEU A 18 -6.27 1.61 4.49
CA LEU A 18 -4.99 1.96 5.11
C LEU A 18 -5.19 2.74 6.42
N VAL A 19 -6.20 3.60 6.52
CA VAL A 19 -6.55 4.23 7.80
C VAL A 19 -6.95 3.17 8.84
N ALA A 20 -7.66 2.11 8.44
CA ALA A 20 -7.97 1.01 9.34
C ALA A 20 -6.71 0.32 9.91
N PHE A 21 -5.59 0.30 9.16
CA PHE A 21 -4.31 -0.19 9.66
C PHE A 21 -3.78 0.65 10.83
N THR A 22 -3.82 1.98 10.72
CA THR A 22 -3.39 2.90 11.81
C THR A 22 -4.27 2.80 13.06
N ILE A 23 -5.58 2.55 12.88
CA ILE A 23 -6.50 2.30 14.00
C ILE A 23 -6.09 0.99 14.70
N GLY A 24 -5.76 -0.05 13.93
CA GLY A 24 -5.24 -1.30 14.47
C GLY A 24 -3.95 -1.12 15.26
N GLU A 25 -2.99 -0.35 14.72
CA GLU A 25 -1.74 -0.01 15.39
C GLU A 25 -1.99 0.72 16.72
N ALA A 26 -2.85 1.73 16.73
CA ALA A 26 -3.20 2.48 17.92
C ALA A 26 -3.89 1.61 18.99
N ILE A 27 -4.83 0.76 18.59
CA ILE A 27 -5.52 -0.17 19.49
C ILE A 27 -4.52 -1.15 20.10
N ILE A 28 -3.67 -1.78 19.29
CA ILE A 28 -2.66 -2.74 19.77
C ILE A 28 -1.69 -2.05 20.73
N THR A 29 -1.28 -0.83 20.43
CA THR A 29 -0.38 -0.05 21.30
C THR A 29 -1.03 0.31 22.63
N LEU A 30 -2.32 0.69 22.62
CA LEU A 30 -3.08 0.94 23.82
C LEU A 30 -3.22 -0.32 24.68
N PHE A 31 -3.52 -1.47 24.05
CA PHE A 31 -3.54 -2.75 24.76
C PHE A 31 -2.17 -3.10 25.33
N ALA A 32 -1.09 -2.93 24.57
CA ALA A 32 0.27 -3.18 25.05
C ALA A 32 0.68 -2.27 26.23
N TYR A 33 0.18 -1.03 26.26
CA TYR A 33 0.36 -0.13 27.40
C TYR A 33 -0.40 -0.60 28.65
N LEU A 34 -1.62 -1.12 28.48
CA LEU A 34 -2.46 -1.61 29.58
C LEU A 34 -2.04 -2.99 30.09
N THR A 35 -1.61 -3.87 29.19
CA THR A 35 -1.15 -5.23 29.49
C THR A 35 0.35 -5.32 29.27
N VAL A 36 1.11 -5.26 30.36
CA VAL A 36 2.57 -5.43 30.33
C VAL A 36 2.97 -6.87 29.92
N ASP A 37 2.03 -7.82 29.92
CA ASP A 37 2.27 -9.22 29.55
C ASP A 37 2.14 -9.46 28.02
N TRP A 38 3.23 -9.91 27.41
CA TRP A 38 3.30 -10.25 25.99
C TRP A 38 2.39 -11.43 25.61
N GLN A 39 2.05 -12.33 26.55
CA GLN A 39 1.14 -13.44 26.27
C GLN A 39 -0.29 -12.93 26.07
N MET A 40 -0.74 -11.99 26.91
CA MET A 40 -2.05 -11.36 26.76
C MET A 40 -2.16 -10.62 25.42
N LEU A 41 -1.08 -9.97 24.97
CA LEU A 41 -1.06 -9.29 23.67
C LEU A 41 -1.22 -10.28 22.50
N LYS A 42 -0.59 -11.46 22.57
CA LYS A 42 -0.75 -12.53 21.57
C LYS A 42 -2.20 -13.02 21.51
N TRP A 43 -2.81 -13.26 22.67
CA TRP A 43 -4.22 -13.68 22.76
C TRP A 43 -5.17 -12.60 22.27
N ALA A 44 -4.95 -11.33 22.64
CA ALA A 44 -5.75 -10.20 22.16
C ALA A 44 -5.73 -10.10 20.63
N LYS A 45 -4.55 -10.22 20.01
CA LYS A 45 -4.42 -10.25 18.55
C LYS A 45 -5.14 -11.45 17.93
N ALA A 46 -5.02 -12.64 18.53
CA ALA A 46 -5.69 -13.85 18.06
C ALA A 46 -7.22 -13.73 18.13
N ILE A 47 -7.74 -13.19 19.23
CA ILE A 47 -9.19 -12.94 19.42
C ILE A 47 -9.68 -11.94 18.37
N PHE A 48 -8.95 -10.85 18.15
CA PHE A 48 -9.33 -9.85 17.14
C PHE A 48 -9.44 -10.46 15.74
N ILE A 49 -8.46 -11.27 15.33
CA ILE A 49 -8.53 -11.99 14.05
C ILE A 49 -9.69 -13.00 14.05
N GLY A 50 -9.90 -13.72 15.14
CA GLY A 50 -10.99 -14.68 15.30
C GLY A 50 -12.38 -14.05 15.15
N LEU A 51 -12.56 -12.81 15.64
CA LEU A 51 -13.81 -12.05 15.50
C LEU A 51 -14.07 -11.59 14.05
N ILE A 52 -13.02 -11.43 13.24
CA ILE A 52 -13.14 -11.03 11.84
C ILE A 52 -13.47 -12.24 10.94
N LEU A 53 -13.12 -13.48 11.32
CA LEU A 53 -13.37 -14.67 10.50
C LEU A 53 -14.86 -14.89 10.14
N PRO A 54 -15.83 -14.76 11.07
CA PRO A 54 -17.25 -14.84 10.72
C PRO A 54 -17.69 -13.77 9.73
N TYR A 55 -17.10 -12.57 9.78
CA TYR A 55 -17.42 -11.49 8.84
C TYR A 55 -17.05 -11.87 7.39
N LEU A 56 -15.96 -12.62 7.18
CA LEU A 56 -15.58 -13.10 5.86
C LEU A 56 -16.63 -14.03 5.23
N TYR A 57 -17.38 -14.78 6.04
CA TYR A 57 -18.47 -15.62 5.54
C TYR A 57 -19.64 -14.80 4.99
N PHE A 58 -19.90 -13.62 5.55
CA PHE A 58 -20.98 -12.73 5.10
C PHE A 58 -20.58 -11.80 3.95
N MET A 59 -19.28 -11.71 3.65
CA MET A 59 -18.78 -10.84 2.60
C MET A 59 -19.13 -11.42 1.21
N PRO A 60 -19.84 -10.68 0.34
CA PRO A 60 -20.13 -11.15 -1.00
C PRO A 60 -18.86 -11.18 -1.87
N GLU A 61 -18.82 -12.11 -2.81
CA GLU A 61 -17.75 -12.23 -3.81
C GLU A 61 -17.73 -11.03 -4.78
N THR A 62 -16.59 -10.80 -5.46
CA THR A 62 -16.49 -9.67 -6.41
C THR A 62 -17.29 -9.91 -7.69
N PRO A 63 -17.92 -8.88 -8.30
CA PRO A 63 -18.64 -9.01 -9.56
C PRO A 63 -17.79 -9.60 -10.68
N LEU A 64 -16.52 -9.19 -10.74
CA LEU A 64 -15.51 -9.73 -11.65
C LEU A 64 -15.31 -11.24 -11.47
N TYR A 65 -15.22 -11.70 -10.22
CA TYR A 65 -15.07 -13.13 -9.92
C TYR A 65 -16.29 -13.94 -10.35
N LEU A 66 -17.50 -13.48 -10.03
CA LEU A 66 -18.75 -14.16 -10.41
C LEU A 66 -18.94 -14.20 -11.93
N TYR A 67 -18.62 -13.11 -12.62
CA TYR A 67 -18.60 -13.05 -14.08
C TYR A 67 -17.57 -14.03 -14.65
N ALA A 68 -16.35 -14.02 -14.12
CA ALA A 68 -15.30 -14.93 -14.53
C ALA A 68 -15.69 -16.39 -14.29
N LYS A 69 -16.44 -16.71 -13.23
CA LYS A 69 -17.01 -18.03 -12.94
C LYS A 69 -18.22 -18.42 -13.79
N ARG A 70 -18.79 -17.50 -14.57
CA ARG A 70 -20.06 -17.65 -15.31
C ARG A 70 -21.28 -17.86 -14.40
N GLN A 71 -21.22 -17.38 -13.16
CA GLN A 71 -22.34 -17.38 -12.23
C GLN A 71 -23.18 -16.11 -12.43
N TYR A 72 -23.80 -15.99 -13.60
CA TYR A 72 -24.54 -14.78 -14.00
C TYR A 72 -25.75 -14.49 -13.11
N ALA A 73 -26.42 -15.53 -12.58
CA ALA A 73 -27.55 -15.36 -11.68
C ALA A 73 -27.14 -14.71 -10.34
N GLU A 74 -26.04 -15.17 -9.75
CA GLU A 74 -25.50 -14.58 -8.51
C GLU A 74 -24.95 -13.17 -8.75
N LEU A 75 -24.32 -12.95 -9.91
CA LEU A 75 -23.82 -11.64 -10.33
C LEU A 75 -24.96 -10.62 -10.44
N GLU A 76 -26.07 -10.98 -11.06
CA GLU A 76 -27.22 -10.11 -11.21
C GLU A 76 -27.84 -9.74 -9.85
N VAL A 77 -28.00 -10.73 -8.96
CA VAL A 77 -28.50 -10.50 -7.59
C VAL A 77 -27.58 -9.56 -6.81
N LEU A 78 -26.26 -9.72 -6.93
CA LEU A 78 -25.27 -8.86 -6.29
C LEU A 78 -25.35 -7.43 -6.83
N LEU A 79 -25.40 -7.26 -8.15
CA LEU A 79 -25.47 -5.94 -8.78
C LEU A 79 -26.78 -5.21 -8.43
N ARG A 80 -27.91 -5.92 -8.38
CA ARG A 80 -29.19 -5.36 -7.90
C ARG A 80 -29.10 -4.93 -6.44
N ARG A 81 -28.44 -5.71 -5.57
CA ARG A 81 -28.23 -5.34 -4.16
C ARG A 81 -27.39 -4.07 -4.04
N ILE A 82 -26.31 -3.95 -4.79
CA ILE A 82 -25.45 -2.75 -4.83
C ILE A 82 -26.25 -1.54 -5.35
N ALA A 83 -27.04 -1.71 -6.41
CA ALA A 83 -27.88 -0.65 -6.98
C ALA A 83 -28.93 -0.15 -5.98
N ASN A 84 -29.60 -1.06 -5.27
CA ASN A 84 -30.58 -0.72 -4.24
C ASN A 84 -29.95 0.04 -3.08
N GLN A 85 -28.76 -0.36 -2.63
CA GLN A 85 -28.00 0.36 -1.59
C GLN A 85 -27.58 1.77 -2.06
N ASN A 86 -27.23 1.91 -3.34
CA ASN A 86 -26.88 3.19 -3.97
C ASN A 86 -28.11 3.98 -4.44
N ARG A 87 -29.34 3.55 -4.11
CA ARG A 87 -30.62 4.18 -4.49
C ARG A 87 -30.80 4.39 -6.00
N ARG A 88 -30.29 3.48 -6.83
CA ARG A 88 -30.49 3.47 -8.29
C ARG A 88 -31.63 2.53 -8.69
N THR A 89 -32.38 2.89 -9.73
CA THR A 89 -33.47 2.09 -10.29
C THR A 89 -32.95 0.99 -11.23
N GLU A 90 -33.71 -0.11 -11.39
CA GLU A 90 -33.32 -1.23 -12.27
C GLU A 90 -33.07 -0.82 -13.73
N VAL A 91 -33.73 0.26 -14.19
CA VAL A 91 -33.55 0.82 -15.55
C VAL A 91 -32.15 1.42 -15.74
N GLU A 92 -31.56 1.99 -14.69
CA GLU A 92 -30.19 2.54 -14.72
C GLU A 92 -29.12 1.44 -14.60
N LEU A 93 -29.51 0.24 -14.15
CA LEU A 93 -28.60 -0.89 -13.95
C LEU A 93 -28.27 -1.62 -15.25
N TYR A 94 -29.26 -1.77 -16.14
CA TYR A 94 -29.14 -2.52 -17.40
C TYR A 94 -28.02 -2.01 -18.33
N PRO A 95 -27.85 -0.69 -18.56
CA PRO A 95 -26.77 -0.15 -19.37
C PRO A 95 -25.39 -0.44 -18.76
N SER A 96 -25.23 -0.26 -17.44
CA SER A 96 -23.97 -0.57 -16.75
C SER A 96 -23.66 -2.08 -16.74
N TYR A 97 -24.68 -2.93 -16.69
CA TYR A 97 -24.52 -4.38 -16.82
C TYR A 97 -24.07 -4.77 -18.24
N GLN A 98 -24.69 -4.21 -19.27
CA GLN A 98 -24.29 -4.44 -20.66
C GLN A 98 -22.90 -3.89 -20.97
N GLU A 99 -22.54 -2.73 -20.44
CA GLU A 99 -21.20 -2.16 -20.55
C GLU A 99 -20.17 -3.03 -19.83
N PHE A 100 -20.49 -3.57 -18.65
CA PHE A 100 -19.63 -4.52 -17.93
C PHE A 100 -19.41 -5.82 -18.71
N LEU A 101 -20.47 -6.38 -19.31
CA LEU A 101 -20.39 -7.55 -20.20
C LEU A 101 -19.65 -7.26 -21.51
N GLY A 102 -19.82 -6.05 -22.06
CA GLY A 102 -19.25 -5.61 -23.34
C GLY A 102 -17.76 -5.25 -23.26
N ASN A 103 -17.35 -4.54 -22.21
CA ASN A 103 -15.95 -4.20 -21.97
C ASN A 103 -15.11 -5.44 -21.63
N GLN A 104 -15.69 -6.44 -20.94
CA GLN A 104 -15.00 -7.70 -20.62
C GLN A 104 -15.20 -8.79 -21.66
N SER A 105 -14.94 -8.44 -22.93
CA SER A 105 -15.16 -9.33 -24.07
C SER A 105 -14.70 -10.78 -23.81
N ILE A 106 -15.55 -11.71 -24.24
CA ILE A 106 -15.58 -13.16 -24.02
C ILE A 106 -14.24 -13.89 -24.34
N ALA A 107 -13.27 -13.20 -24.96
CA ALA A 107 -11.95 -13.72 -25.33
C ALA A 107 -10.88 -13.59 -24.23
N GLN A 108 -10.92 -12.59 -23.33
CA GLN A 108 -9.84 -12.36 -22.35
C GLN A 108 -9.92 -13.30 -21.14
N VAL A 109 -11.12 -13.53 -20.60
CA VAL A 109 -11.34 -14.44 -19.44
C VAL A 109 -11.08 -15.91 -19.79
N HIS A 110 -11.23 -16.31 -21.06
CA HIS A 110 -11.08 -17.70 -21.49
C HIS A 110 -9.61 -18.17 -21.49
N ASN A 111 -8.65 -17.26 -21.68
CA ASN A 111 -7.24 -17.61 -21.84
C ASN A 111 -6.45 -17.67 -20.51
N GLU A 112 -6.98 -17.06 -19.43
CA GLU A 112 -6.30 -16.98 -18.14
C GLU A 112 -6.51 -18.21 -17.24
N ARG A 113 -7.58 -18.98 -17.46
CA ARG A 113 -8.03 -20.06 -16.55
C ARG A 113 -7.08 -21.26 -16.38
N LYS A 114 -5.97 -21.33 -17.12
CA LYS A 114 -4.93 -22.37 -16.95
C LYS A 114 -3.52 -21.87 -17.24
N ILE A 115 -3.24 -20.58 -17.08
CA ILE A 115 -1.85 -20.12 -17.11
C ILE A 115 -1.28 -20.44 -15.74
N SER A 116 -0.53 -21.56 -15.63
CA SER A 116 0.28 -21.86 -14.45
C SER A 116 1.03 -20.58 -14.03
N PHE A 117 1.16 -20.32 -12.72
CA PHE A 117 1.94 -19.19 -12.21
C PHE A 117 3.29 -19.06 -12.94
N LEU A 118 3.93 -20.19 -13.27
CA LEU A 118 5.16 -20.26 -14.05
C LEU A 118 5.04 -19.68 -15.46
N LYS A 119 3.90 -19.86 -16.13
CA LYS A 119 3.62 -19.32 -17.46
C LYS A 119 3.28 -17.82 -17.41
N GLN A 120 2.62 -17.34 -16.35
CA GLN A 120 2.45 -15.90 -16.10
C GLN A 120 3.80 -15.24 -15.80
N LEU A 121 4.62 -15.86 -14.96
CA LEU A 121 5.97 -15.40 -14.65
C LEU A 121 6.86 -15.41 -15.89
N ARG A 122 6.76 -16.45 -16.73
CA ARG A 122 7.47 -16.53 -18.01
C ARG A 122 7.01 -15.46 -18.99
N GLN A 123 5.73 -15.11 -19.02
CA GLN A 123 5.19 -14.03 -19.85
C GLN A 123 5.69 -12.66 -19.35
N LEU A 124 5.69 -12.43 -18.03
CA LEU A 124 6.30 -11.27 -17.38
C LEU A 124 7.79 -11.14 -17.72
N LEU A 125 8.51 -12.26 -17.72
CA LEU A 125 9.95 -12.34 -18.01
C LEU A 125 10.27 -12.40 -19.52
N SER A 126 9.27 -12.47 -20.40
CA SER A 126 9.49 -12.59 -21.85
C SER A 126 9.64 -11.23 -22.53
N GLN A 127 9.05 -10.16 -21.98
CA GLN A 127 9.10 -8.82 -22.55
C GLN A 127 10.10 -7.95 -21.78
N ARG A 128 11.14 -7.47 -22.45
CA ARG A 128 12.21 -6.66 -21.81
C ARG A 128 11.69 -5.41 -21.11
N THR A 129 10.67 -4.76 -21.68
CA THR A 129 10.01 -3.58 -21.09
C THR A 129 9.27 -3.91 -19.79
N SER A 130 8.62 -5.07 -19.72
CA SER A 130 7.90 -5.54 -18.53
C SER A 130 8.85 -5.92 -17.39
N ILE A 131 10.01 -6.51 -17.72
CA ILE A 131 11.05 -6.83 -16.73
C ILE A 131 11.62 -5.55 -16.10
N ILE A 132 11.94 -4.53 -16.90
CA ILE A 132 12.48 -3.27 -16.38
C ILE A 132 11.46 -2.59 -15.45
N LYS A 133 10.19 -2.53 -15.86
CA LYS A 133 9.10 -2.02 -15.01
C LYS A 133 8.98 -2.80 -13.70
N LEU A 134 9.02 -4.14 -13.79
CA LEU A 134 8.95 -5.01 -12.62
C LEU A 134 10.13 -4.78 -11.67
N LEU A 135 11.36 -4.66 -12.18
CA LEU A 135 12.55 -4.38 -11.36
C LEU A 135 12.44 -3.03 -10.66
N ILE A 136 12.02 -1.97 -11.37
CA ILE A 136 11.84 -0.64 -10.79
C ILE A 136 10.79 -0.69 -9.66
N ILE A 137 9.66 -1.36 -9.89
CA ILE A 137 8.59 -1.47 -8.90
C ILE A 137 9.02 -2.28 -7.67
N ASN A 138 9.75 -3.37 -7.85
CA ASN A 138 10.27 -4.15 -6.72
C ASN A 138 11.31 -3.38 -5.92
N LEU A 139 12.20 -2.63 -6.58
CA LEU A 139 13.16 -1.75 -5.90
C LEU A 139 12.45 -0.61 -5.14
N LEU A 140 11.37 -0.08 -5.72
CA LEU A 140 10.50 0.91 -5.08
C LEU A 140 9.84 0.33 -3.83
N GLY A 141 9.27 -0.87 -3.90
CA GLY A 141 8.68 -1.57 -2.76
C GLY A 141 9.69 -1.82 -1.65
N PHE A 142 10.85 -2.36 -2.02
CA PHE A 142 11.97 -2.59 -1.11
C PHE A 142 12.37 -1.30 -0.36
N THR A 143 12.59 -0.21 -1.09
CA THR A 143 13.07 1.06 -0.52
C THR A 143 12.01 1.73 0.35
N THR A 144 10.75 1.72 -0.07
CA THR A 144 9.66 2.34 0.71
C THR A 144 9.45 1.65 2.06
N TYR A 145 9.47 0.32 2.10
CA TYR A 145 9.36 -0.41 3.36
C TYR A 145 10.62 -0.32 4.21
N LEU A 146 11.80 -0.30 3.59
CA LEU A 146 13.06 -0.05 4.31
C LEU A 146 12.99 1.29 5.06
N LEU A 147 12.63 2.39 4.37
CA LEU A 147 12.50 3.71 4.99
C LEU A 147 11.41 3.76 6.08
N TYR A 148 10.28 3.11 5.84
CA TYR A 148 9.18 3.05 6.82
C TYR A 148 9.61 2.43 8.15
N TYR A 149 10.30 1.28 8.09
CA TYR A 149 10.78 0.61 9.29
C TYR A 149 11.96 1.35 9.92
N GLU A 150 12.84 1.97 9.12
CA GLU A 150 13.96 2.77 9.63
C GLU A 150 13.46 3.96 10.47
N ILE A 151 12.48 4.71 9.98
CA ILE A 151 11.81 5.79 10.73
C ILE A 151 11.10 5.23 11.97
N SER A 152 10.38 4.10 11.82
CA SER A 152 9.61 3.53 12.93
C SER A 152 10.48 3.05 14.09
N TYR A 153 11.66 2.47 13.82
CA TYR A 153 12.63 2.09 14.85
C TYR A 153 13.47 3.27 15.35
N GLY A 154 13.66 4.32 14.55
CA GLY A 154 14.39 5.52 14.95
C GLY A 154 13.83 6.19 16.21
N LEU A 155 12.51 6.04 16.45
CA LEU A 155 11.82 6.57 17.63
C LEU A 155 12.24 5.93 18.96
N GLU A 156 12.75 4.69 18.96
CA GLU A 156 13.19 4.03 20.20
C GLU A 156 14.48 4.66 20.77
N VAL A 157 15.27 5.30 19.91
CA VAL A 157 16.56 5.92 20.31
C VAL A 157 16.33 7.25 21.05
N ILE A 158 15.18 7.88 20.85
CA ILE A 158 14.85 9.17 21.46
C ILE A 158 14.03 8.88 22.72
N ASN A 159 14.47 9.40 23.86
CA ASN A 159 14.06 9.12 25.25
C ASN A 159 12.56 9.40 25.61
N ILE A 160 11.65 9.28 24.66
CA ILE A 160 10.19 9.27 24.79
C ILE A 160 9.75 7.83 25.02
N SER A 161 8.70 7.59 25.81
CA SER A 161 8.15 6.24 25.98
C SER A 161 7.77 5.66 24.60
N PRO A 162 8.16 4.42 24.25
CA PRO A 162 7.92 3.83 22.94
C PRO A 162 6.43 3.78 22.57
N TYR A 163 5.55 3.59 23.56
CA TYR A 163 4.10 3.61 23.39
C TYR A 163 3.57 4.95 22.86
N LEU A 164 4.05 6.07 23.41
CA LEU A 164 3.65 7.40 22.94
C LEU A 164 4.18 7.69 21.54
N GLY A 165 5.42 7.27 21.24
CA GLY A 165 6.00 7.41 19.90
C GLY A 165 5.19 6.69 18.83
N ILE A 166 4.77 5.45 19.11
CA ILE A 166 3.93 4.66 18.21
C ILE A 166 2.53 5.28 18.07
N LEU A 167 1.90 5.75 19.15
CA LEU A 167 0.60 6.40 19.09
C LEU A 167 0.62 7.70 18.28
N ILE A 168 1.62 8.55 18.50
CA ILE A 168 1.81 9.78 17.70
C ILE A 168 2.05 9.39 16.24
N GLY A 169 2.91 8.41 16.00
CA GLY A 169 3.18 7.87 14.68
C GLY A 169 1.92 7.40 13.95
N ALA A 170 1.05 6.63 14.63
CA ALA A 170 -0.20 6.13 14.05
C ALA A 170 -1.15 7.28 13.62
N VAL A 171 -1.25 8.34 14.44
CA VAL A 171 -2.05 9.53 14.08
C VAL A 171 -1.44 10.24 12.87
N VAL A 172 -0.12 10.39 12.85
CA VAL A 172 0.61 11.04 11.75
C VAL A 172 0.49 10.23 10.45
N GLU A 173 0.54 8.90 10.52
CA GLU A 173 0.30 8.01 9.38
C GLU A 173 -1.12 8.15 8.84
N ALA A 174 -2.13 8.21 9.71
CA ALA A 174 -3.52 8.38 9.30
C ALA A 174 -3.70 9.70 8.53
N VAL A 175 -3.07 10.77 9.01
CA VAL A 175 -3.04 12.07 8.32
C VAL A 175 -2.32 11.97 6.98
N GLY A 176 -1.20 11.24 6.90
CA GLY A 176 -0.47 10.98 5.67
C GLY A 176 -1.29 10.23 4.61
N TYR A 177 -2.04 9.21 5.01
CA TYR A 177 -2.93 8.47 4.11
C TYR A 177 -4.10 9.30 3.59
N ILE A 178 -4.67 10.17 4.43
CA ILE A 178 -5.76 11.06 4.01
C ILE A 178 -5.23 12.16 3.09
N SER A 179 -4.10 12.78 3.44
CA SER A 179 -3.52 13.87 2.65
C SER A 179 -3.05 13.38 1.27
N SER A 180 -2.42 12.20 1.18
CA SER A 180 -2.02 11.59 -0.08
C SER A 180 -3.25 11.32 -0.96
N SER A 181 -4.34 10.83 -0.37
CA SER A 181 -5.61 10.62 -1.07
C SER A 181 -6.14 11.88 -1.73
N LEU A 182 -6.09 13.01 -1.01
CA LEU A 182 -6.53 14.30 -1.54
C LEU A 182 -5.61 14.78 -2.66
N LEU A 183 -4.30 14.67 -2.46
CA LEU A 183 -3.30 15.12 -3.43
C LEU A 183 -3.36 14.31 -4.74
N MET A 184 -3.62 13.00 -4.68
CA MET A 184 -3.80 12.16 -5.88
C MET A 184 -4.91 12.67 -6.81
N VAL A 185 -5.98 13.25 -6.26
CA VAL A 185 -7.13 13.75 -7.02
C VAL A 185 -6.82 15.10 -7.70
N THR A 186 -5.91 15.88 -7.13
CA THR A 186 -5.51 17.20 -7.68
C THR A 186 -4.78 17.07 -9.02
N LYS A 187 -4.41 18.21 -9.64
CA LYS A 187 -3.68 18.26 -10.93
C LYS A 187 -2.32 17.55 -10.91
N LEU A 188 -1.75 17.27 -9.72
CA LEU A 188 -0.49 16.53 -9.56
C LEU A 188 -0.53 15.09 -10.06
N GLY A 189 -1.70 14.44 -10.09
CA GLY A 189 -1.81 13.04 -10.46
C GLY A 189 -1.13 12.10 -9.46
N ARG A 190 -0.97 10.83 -9.84
CA ARG A 190 -0.46 9.78 -8.94
C ARG A 190 1.05 9.80 -8.89
N LYS A 191 1.72 9.91 -10.04
CA LYS A 191 3.18 9.99 -10.13
C LYS A 191 3.71 11.25 -9.47
N GLY A 192 3.09 12.40 -9.71
CA GLY A 192 3.50 13.67 -9.10
C GLY A 192 3.42 13.63 -7.58
N THR A 193 2.31 13.11 -7.04
CA THR A 193 2.15 12.93 -5.59
C THR A 193 3.19 11.96 -5.03
N PHE A 194 3.47 10.87 -5.73
CA PHE A 194 4.48 9.88 -5.32
C PHE A 194 5.87 10.51 -5.22
N VAL A 195 6.28 11.27 -6.25
CA VAL A 195 7.59 11.92 -6.30
C VAL A 195 7.75 12.95 -5.18
N ILE A 196 6.71 13.73 -4.88
CA ILE A 196 6.76 14.71 -3.79
C ILE A 196 6.89 14.02 -2.44
N MET A 197 6.05 13.02 -2.15
CA MET A 197 6.05 12.34 -0.86
C MET A 197 7.35 11.55 -0.62
N LEU A 198 7.85 10.85 -1.64
CA LEU A 198 9.13 10.15 -1.53
C LEU A 198 10.30 11.12 -1.41
N GLY A 199 10.28 12.24 -2.14
CA GLY A 199 11.30 13.29 -2.03
C GLY A 199 11.35 13.95 -0.67
N LEU A 200 10.18 14.24 -0.08
CA LEU A 200 10.07 14.73 1.29
C LEU A 200 10.62 13.71 2.29
N THR A 201 10.29 12.43 2.11
CA THR A 201 10.81 11.35 2.98
C THR A 201 12.34 11.30 2.92
N ALA A 202 12.92 11.28 1.72
CA ALA A 202 14.37 11.25 1.53
C ALA A 202 15.06 12.45 2.19
N ALA A 203 14.50 13.65 2.04
CA ALA A 203 15.02 14.85 2.70
C ALA A 203 14.99 14.74 4.23
N CYS A 204 13.89 14.22 4.81
CA CYS A 204 13.77 14.05 6.25
C CYS A 204 14.82 13.06 6.78
N VAL A 205 14.91 11.89 6.17
CA VAL A 205 15.85 10.81 6.55
C VAL A 205 17.30 11.28 6.47
N PHE A 206 17.65 12.11 5.49
CA PHE A 206 18.98 12.71 5.40
C PHE A 206 19.28 13.70 6.54
N ILE A 207 18.28 14.45 7.00
CA ILE A 207 18.45 15.52 8.00
C ILE A 207 18.47 14.95 9.44
N ILE A 208 17.75 13.85 9.72
CA ILE A 208 17.61 13.27 11.07
C ILE A 208 18.96 13.09 11.79
N PRO A 209 20.00 12.45 11.20
CA PRO A 209 21.27 12.24 11.90
C PRO A 209 22.01 13.53 12.27
N PHE A 210 21.84 14.61 11.49
CA PHE A 210 22.45 15.91 11.79
C PHE A 210 21.78 16.57 13.00
N ILE A 211 20.46 16.56 13.04
CA ILE A 211 19.71 17.23 14.11
C ILE A 211 19.77 16.42 15.41
N SER A 212 19.76 15.09 15.33
CA SER A 212 19.81 14.22 16.51
C SER A 212 21.02 14.48 17.40
N LYS A 213 22.14 14.98 16.86
CA LYS A 213 23.35 15.34 17.62
C LYS A 213 23.20 16.64 18.44
N HIS A 214 22.31 17.53 18.02
CA HIS A 214 22.18 18.87 18.59
C HIS A 214 20.87 19.08 19.36
N ASN A 215 19.76 18.51 18.88
CA ASN A 215 18.44 18.70 19.46
C ASN A 215 17.55 17.46 19.25
N ALA A 216 17.33 16.71 20.34
CA ALA A 216 16.48 15.52 20.33
C ALA A 216 15.03 15.83 19.91
N LEU A 217 14.45 16.94 20.37
CA LEU A 217 13.07 17.31 20.02
C LEU A 217 12.94 17.65 18.53
N GLY A 218 13.94 18.32 17.96
CA GLY A 218 13.99 18.62 16.53
C GLY A 218 14.07 17.35 15.68
N ALA A 219 14.82 16.35 16.13
CA ALA A 219 14.90 15.06 15.45
C ALA A 219 13.56 14.33 15.45
N VAL A 220 12.81 14.31 16.57
CA VAL A 220 11.46 13.71 16.63
C VAL A 220 10.50 14.39 15.66
N LEU A 221 10.51 15.73 15.59
CA LEU A 221 9.60 16.45 14.69
C LEU A 221 9.88 16.12 13.22
N ILE A 222 11.14 16.03 12.83
CA ILE A 222 11.51 15.65 11.46
C ILE A 222 11.23 14.18 11.19
N ASP A 223 11.46 13.31 12.17
CA ASP A 223 11.12 11.89 12.08
C ASP A 223 9.62 11.68 11.85
N GLN A 224 8.77 12.36 12.63
CA GLN A 224 7.32 12.34 12.44
C GLN A 224 6.91 12.94 11.09
N PHE A 225 7.56 14.01 10.64
CA PHE A 225 7.30 14.57 9.31
C PHE A 225 7.73 13.60 8.19
N GLY A 226 8.81 12.84 8.39
CA GLY A 226 9.21 11.73 7.53
C GLY A 226 8.18 10.60 7.53
N LYS A 227 7.63 10.25 8.70
CA LYS A 227 6.57 9.24 8.87
C LYS A 227 5.27 9.62 8.14
N TYR A 228 4.93 10.90 8.17
CA TYR A 228 3.85 11.47 7.36
C TYR A 228 4.11 11.33 5.85
N ALA A 229 5.32 11.64 5.39
CA ALA A 229 5.66 11.58 3.98
C ALA A 229 5.73 10.12 3.44
N ILE A 230 6.28 9.19 4.22
CA ILE A 230 6.40 7.78 3.80
C ILE A 230 5.05 7.08 3.79
N SER A 231 4.15 7.37 4.74
CA SER A 231 2.79 6.83 4.74
C SER A 231 2.03 7.28 3.48
N GLY A 232 2.16 8.55 3.09
CA GLY A 232 1.64 9.02 1.81
C GLY A 232 2.19 8.24 0.61
N THR A 233 3.51 8.00 0.58
CA THR A 233 4.17 7.18 -0.46
C THR A 233 3.62 5.76 -0.54
N ILE A 234 3.47 5.09 0.61
CA ILE A 234 2.93 3.72 0.71
C ILE A 234 1.49 3.67 0.18
N SER A 235 0.66 4.63 0.58
CA SER A 235 -0.72 4.75 0.10
C SER A 235 -0.79 4.84 -1.43
N ILE A 236 0.11 5.62 -2.04
CA ILE A 236 0.16 5.74 -3.50
C ILE A 236 0.65 4.45 -4.15
N SER A 237 1.68 3.80 -3.60
CA SER A 237 2.18 2.53 -4.13
C SER A 237 1.11 1.44 -4.21
N TRP A 238 0.25 1.33 -3.20
CA TRP A 238 -0.82 0.32 -3.17
C TRP A 238 -1.82 0.44 -4.33
N ILE A 239 -1.98 1.63 -4.91
CA ILE A 239 -2.89 1.87 -6.03
C ILE A 239 -2.13 1.98 -7.36
N PHE A 240 -0.96 2.63 -7.35
CA PHE A 240 -0.14 2.84 -8.54
C PHE A 240 0.44 1.53 -9.08
N VAL A 241 0.90 0.61 -8.21
CA VAL A 241 1.52 -0.65 -8.63
C VAL A 241 0.53 -1.55 -9.39
N PRO A 242 -0.69 -1.83 -8.90
CA PRO A 242 -1.64 -2.64 -9.64
C PRO A 242 -2.11 -2.00 -10.96
N GLU A 243 -2.11 -0.68 -11.08
CA GLU A 243 -2.50 0.04 -12.30
C GLU A 243 -1.46 0.00 -13.41
N LEU A 244 -0.18 -0.26 -13.09
CA LEU A 244 0.88 -0.37 -14.08
C LEU A 244 0.85 -1.69 -14.86
N PHE A 245 0.07 -2.67 -14.39
CA PHE A 245 0.02 -4.02 -14.94
C PHE A 245 -1.38 -4.37 -15.45
N GLN A 246 -1.40 -5.06 -16.58
CA GLN A 246 -2.61 -5.67 -17.14
C GLN A 246 -3.22 -6.68 -16.16
N THR A 247 -4.54 -6.80 -16.20
CA THR A 247 -5.35 -7.69 -15.34
C THR A 247 -4.77 -9.10 -15.21
N SER A 248 -4.32 -9.69 -16.32
CA SER A 248 -3.73 -11.03 -16.41
C SER A 248 -2.50 -11.28 -15.52
N ILE A 249 -1.67 -10.26 -15.30
CA ILE A 249 -0.39 -10.34 -14.61
C ILE A 249 -0.34 -9.51 -13.32
N ARG A 250 -1.38 -8.71 -13.06
CA ARG A 250 -1.46 -7.76 -11.94
C ARG A 250 -1.30 -8.43 -10.58
N SER A 251 -1.99 -9.54 -10.34
CA SER A 251 -1.95 -10.24 -9.05
C SER A 251 -0.55 -10.80 -8.76
N SER A 252 0.07 -11.43 -9.76
CA SER A 252 1.44 -11.96 -9.67
C SER A 252 2.48 -10.86 -9.48
N ALA A 253 2.37 -9.75 -10.22
CA ALA A 253 3.28 -8.61 -10.06
C ALA A 253 3.14 -7.91 -8.70
N ASN A 254 1.90 -7.74 -8.22
CA ASN A 254 1.63 -7.21 -6.89
C ASN A 254 2.14 -8.15 -5.77
N GLY A 255 2.03 -9.46 -5.97
CA GLY A 255 2.61 -10.46 -5.07
C GLY A 255 4.14 -10.31 -4.96
N LEU A 256 4.83 -10.20 -6.10
CA LEU A 256 6.28 -9.94 -6.12
C LEU A 256 6.61 -8.62 -5.41
N PHE A 257 5.91 -7.54 -5.72
CA PHE A 257 6.10 -6.24 -5.08
C PHE A 257 6.01 -6.35 -3.55
N ILE A 258 4.99 -7.02 -3.02
CA ILE A 258 4.82 -7.22 -1.58
C ILE A 258 5.98 -8.04 -0.99
N THR A 259 6.40 -9.13 -1.67
CA THR A 259 7.52 -9.95 -1.17
C THR A 259 8.82 -9.16 -1.06
N PHE A 260 9.20 -8.39 -2.09
CA PHE A 260 10.40 -7.55 -2.06
C PHE A 260 10.28 -6.39 -1.08
N SER A 261 9.09 -5.84 -0.90
CA SER A 261 8.82 -4.84 0.14
C SER A 261 9.11 -5.38 1.54
N HIS A 262 8.66 -6.60 1.85
CA HIS A 262 8.95 -7.24 3.13
C HIS A 262 10.42 -7.62 3.31
N LEU A 263 11.17 -7.90 2.23
CA LEU A 263 12.62 -8.05 2.35
C LEU A 263 13.28 -6.76 2.87
N GLY A 264 12.83 -5.58 2.42
CA GLY A 264 13.27 -4.30 2.95
C GLY A 264 12.97 -4.16 4.45
N ALA A 265 11.76 -4.53 4.86
CA ALA A 265 11.34 -4.52 6.27
C ALA A 265 12.18 -5.44 7.17
N ILE A 266 12.59 -6.61 6.68
CA ILE A 266 13.39 -7.59 7.44
C ILE A 266 14.83 -7.11 7.62
N ILE A 267 15.38 -6.40 6.63
CA ILE A 267 16.78 -5.96 6.63
C ILE A 267 17.03 -4.89 7.70
N VAL A 268 16.10 -3.96 7.90
CA VAL A 268 16.26 -2.85 8.87
C VAL A 268 16.62 -3.31 10.29
N PRO A 269 15.83 -4.17 10.97
CA PRO A 269 16.17 -4.61 12.32
C PRO A 269 17.49 -5.41 12.37
N VAL A 270 17.83 -6.13 11.29
CA VAL A 270 19.12 -6.84 11.18
C VAL A 270 20.28 -5.85 11.11
N ILE A 271 20.15 -4.77 10.33
CA ILE A 271 21.14 -3.69 10.29
C ILE A 271 21.25 -3.02 11.66
N ASN A 272 20.13 -2.63 12.27
CA ASN A 272 20.14 -1.92 13.56
C ASN A 272 20.74 -2.75 14.70
N THR A 273 20.67 -4.08 14.65
CA THR A 273 21.26 -4.97 15.66
C THR A 273 22.72 -5.33 15.39
N SER A 274 23.17 -5.26 14.13
CA SER A 274 24.54 -5.65 13.74
C SER A 274 25.51 -4.47 13.69
N VAL A 275 24.99 -3.26 13.45
CA VAL A 275 25.76 -2.04 13.32
C VAL A 275 25.80 -1.33 14.68
N SER A 276 26.98 -0.90 15.13
CA SER A 276 27.10 -0.13 16.36
C SER A 276 26.45 1.25 16.23
N ASP A 277 26.00 1.81 17.35
CA ASP A 277 25.30 3.11 17.40
C ASP A 277 26.06 4.25 16.70
N GLU A 278 27.40 4.19 16.69
CA GLU A 278 28.26 5.17 16.01
C GLU A 278 28.09 5.19 14.48
N TYR A 279 27.79 4.04 13.87
CA TYR A 279 27.62 3.90 12.43
C TYR A 279 26.16 3.96 11.99
N LEU A 280 25.21 4.07 12.92
CA LEU A 280 23.77 4.15 12.61
C LEU A 280 23.47 5.32 11.66
N SER A 281 24.15 6.46 11.81
CA SER A 281 24.01 7.61 10.92
C SER A 281 24.32 7.29 9.45
N ILE A 282 25.22 6.34 9.18
CA ILE A 282 25.58 5.93 7.82
C ILE A 282 24.43 5.19 7.16
N THR A 283 23.69 4.37 7.91
CA THR A 283 22.50 3.67 7.42
C THR A 283 21.46 4.66 6.88
N TYR A 284 21.15 5.71 7.64
CA TYR A 284 20.23 6.78 7.22
C TYR A 284 20.67 7.45 5.92
N TYR A 285 21.97 7.74 5.76
CA TYR A 285 22.48 8.33 4.51
C TYR A 285 22.38 7.36 3.33
N MET A 286 22.70 6.09 3.54
CA MET A 286 22.59 5.05 2.50
C MET A 286 21.14 4.87 2.04
N SER A 287 20.20 4.83 2.99
CA SER A 287 18.77 4.74 2.72
C SER A 287 18.26 5.97 1.98
N SER A 288 18.71 7.17 2.35
CA SER A 288 18.36 8.41 1.65
C SER A 288 18.89 8.41 0.20
N VAL A 289 20.12 7.93 -0.05
CA VAL A 289 20.65 7.83 -1.41
C VAL A 289 19.84 6.84 -2.23
N LEU A 290 19.48 5.69 -1.65
CA LEU A 290 18.62 4.71 -2.28
C LEU A 290 17.24 5.29 -2.63
N ALA A 291 16.66 6.09 -1.75
CA ALA A 291 15.41 6.80 -1.98
C ALA A 291 15.48 7.76 -3.19
N VAL A 292 16.58 8.51 -3.33
CA VAL A 292 16.81 9.41 -4.47
C VAL A 292 16.94 8.62 -5.77
N ILE A 293 17.65 7.49 -5.76
CA ILE A 293 17.74 6.61 -6.94
C ILE A 293 16.35 6.12 -7.37
N VAL A 294 15.53 5.66 -6.42
CA VAL A 294 14.15 5.23 -6.69
C VAL A 294 13.28 6.38 -7.21
N LEU A 295 13.46 7.58 -6.68
CA LEU A 295 12.74 8.77 -7.14
C LEU A 295 13.04 9.05 -8.62
N VAL A 296 14.31 9.02 -9.01
CA VAL A 296 14.73 9.19 -10.42
C VAL A 296 14.17 8.07 -11.29
N LEU A 297 14.23 6.81 -10.84
CA LEU A 297 13.67 5.68 -11.58
C LEU A 297 12.15 5.78 -11.73
N THR A 298 11.46 6.35 -10.74
CA THR A 298 10.01 6.56 -10.80
C THR A 298 9.63 7.64 -11.82
N MET A 299 10.53 8.59 -12.12
CA MET A 299 10.32 9.54 -13.21
C MET A 299 10.28 8.86 -14.59
N LEU A 300 10.87 7.66 -14.74
CA LEU A 300 10.80 6.88 -15.98
C LEU A 300 9.46 6.12 -16.14
N LEU A 301 8.70 5.96 -15.05
CA LEU A 301 7.40 5.28 -15.09
C LEU A 301 6.32 6.18 -15.71
N PRO A 302 5.36 5.60 -16.47
CA PRO A 302 4.26 6.34 -17.05
C PRO A 302 3.26 6.78 -15.97
N GLU A 303 2.58 7.91 -16.19
CA GLU A 303 1.42 8.31 -15.38
C GLU A 303 0.23 7.40 -15.68
N THR A 304 -0.46 6.92 -14.63
CA THR A 304 -1.63 6.03 -14.73
C THR A 304 -2.96 6.78 -14.61
N ARG A 305 -2.94 8.09 -14.32
CA ARG A 305 -4.14 8.91 -14.21
C ARG A 305 -4.99 8.83 -15.48
N ASN A 306 -6.27 8.48 -15.31
CA ASN A 306 -7.31 8.41 -16.35
C ASN A 306 -7.02 7.42 -17.50
N LYS A 307 -6.12 6.45 -17.31
CA LYS A 307 -5.95 5.35 -18.27
C LYS A 307 -6.87 4.20 -17.91
N THR A 308 -7.55 3.69 -18.92
CA THR A 308 -8.32 2.44 -18.85
C THR A 308 -7.36 1.29 -18.52
N MET A 309 -7.80 0.36 -17.66
CA MET A 309 -6.95 -0.72 -17.10
C MET A 309 -6.38 -1.69 -18.14
N ASP A 310 -6.76 -1.54 -19.42
CA ASP A 310 -6.39 -2.41 -20.53
C ASP A 310 -5.40 -1.77 -21.53
N ASP A 311 -4.97 -0.51 -21.31
CA ASP A 311 -3.98 0.22 -22.13
C ASP A 311 -2.58 0.35 -21.48
#